data_AF-A0A511J9I9-F1
#
_entry.id   AF-A0A511J9I9-F1
#
_cell.length_a   1.000
_cell.length_b   1.000
_cell.length_c   1.000
_cell.angle_alpha   90.00
_cell.angle_beta   90.00
_cell.angle_gamma   90.00
#
_symmetry.space_group_name_H-M   'P 1'
#
loop_
_entity.id
_entity.type
_entity.pdbx_description
1 polymer ?
#
loop_
_entity_poly.entity_id
_entity_poly.type
_entity_poly.pdbx_seq_one_letter_code
_entity_poly.pdbx_strand_id
1 'polypeptide(L)'
;MTDEEHAAEDERIAWRLADLAEFGHDAAYTVAQGLDAYLDEGPAGRVLRNNGRQILIQTATVVEKLPEDFKRAHPDVEWVRIARMHNLIAHHYDRVNDRLVFTALAQRVPQMLQALGIVA
;
A
#
# COMPACT_ATOMS: atom_id res chain seq x y z
N MET A 1 -26.07 -13.90 6.37
CA MET A 1 -25.89 -13.51 4.96
C MET A 1 -26.47 -14.58 4.07
N THR A 2 -27.13 -14.20 3.00
CA THR A 2 -27.58 -15.12 1.93
C THR A 2 -26.38 -15.58 1.09
N ASP A 3 -26.57 -16.61 0.26
CA ASP A 3 -25.52 -17.08 -0.68
C ASP A 3 -25.12 -15.97 -1.67
N GLU A 4 -26.08 -15.15 -2.09
CA GLU A 4 -25.84 -13.99 -2.97
C GLU A 4 -25.01 -12.90 -2.27
N GLU A 5 -25.24 -12.66 -0.98
CA GLU A 5 -24.48 -11.68 -0.20
C GLU A 5 -23.02 -12.11 0.02
N HIS A 6 -22.77 -13.41 0.24
CA HIS A 6 -21.40 -13.95 0.31
C HIS A 6 -20.69 -13.83 -1.03
N ALA A 7 -21.33 -14.23 -2.13
CA ALA A 7 -20.73 -14.12 -3.47
C ALA A 7 -20.36 -12.67 -3.82
N ALA A 8 -21.22 -11.71 -3.48
CA ALA A 8 -20.94 -10.29 -3.68
C ALA A 8 -19.81 -9.76 -2.78
N GLU A 9 -19.61 -10.33 -1.59
CA GLU A 9 -18.48 -10.00 -0.72
C GLU A 9 -17.16 -10.59 -1.24
N ASP A 10 -17.17 -11.83 -1.70
CA ASP A 10 -16.01 -12.49 -2.30
C ASP A 10 -15.52 -11.73 -3.54
N GLU A 11 -16.46 -11.32 -4.40
CA GLU A 11 -16.15 -10.46 -5.54
C GLU A 11 -15.51 -9.15 -5.06
N ARG A 12 -16.15 -8.45 -4.11
CA ARG A 12 -15.63 -7.22 -3.51
C ARG A 12 -14.23 -7.38 -2.90
N ILE A 13 -13.90 -8.53 -2.33
CA ILE A 13 -12.56 -8.85 -1.83
C ILE A 13 -11.61 -8.99 -3.03
N ALA A 14 -11.97 -9.78 -4.04
CA ALA A 14 -11.14 -10.00 -5.22
C ALA A 14 -10.75 -8.70 -5.93
N TRP A 15 -11.70 -7.78 -6.12
CA TRP A 15 -11.42 -6.44 -6.68
C TRP A 15 -10.42 -5.64 -5.83
N ARG A 16 -10.55 -5.67 -4.50
CA ARG A 16 -9.60 -5.00 -3.60
C ARG A 16 -8.21 -5.63 -3.66
N LEU A 17 -8.11 -6.96 -3.78
CA LEU A 17 -6.82 -7.63 -3.92
C LEU A 17 -6.16 -7.28 -5.28
N ALA A 18 -6.95 -7.12 -6.33
CA ALA A 18 -6.47 -6.62 -7.62
C ALA A 18 -5.93 -5.18 -7.51
N ASP A 19 -6.66 -4.28 -6.84
CA ASP A 19 -6.16 -2.91 -6.56
C ASP A 19 -4.81 -2.95 -5.81
N LEU A 20 -4.69 -3.81 -4.79
CA LEU A 20 -3.43 -3.95 -4.05
C LEU A 20 -2.28 -4.47 -4.94
N ALA A 21 -2.56 -5.37 -5.88
CA ALA A 21 -1.57 -5.86 -6.84
C ALA A 21 -1.09 -4.73 -7.77
N GLU A 22 -1.99 -3.91 -8.29
CA GLU A 22 -1.64 -2.73 -9.10
C GLU A 22 -0.77 -1.74 -8.32
N PHE A 23 -1.13 -1.42 -7.08
CA PHE A 23 -0.32 -0.56 -6.22
C PHE A 23 1.06 -1.17 -5.91
N GLY A 24 1.14 -2.50 -5.85
CA GLY A 24 2.39 -3.23 -5.75
C GLY A 24 3.32 -3.00 -6.93
N HIS A 25 2.80 -3.11 -8.16
CA HIS A 25 3.57 -2.84 -9.37
C HIS A 25 4.06 -1.39 -9.41
N ASP A 26 3.21 -0.43 -9.04
CA ASP A 26 3.59 1.00 -8.98
C ASP A 26 4.64 1.28 -7.89
N ALA A 27 4.55 0.58 -6.74
CA ALA A 27 5.56 0.64 -5.69
C ALA A 27 6.89 0.09 -6.20
N ALA A 28 6.89 -1.07 -6.86
CA ALA A 28 8.07 -1.69 -7.44
C ALA A 28 8.72 -0.78 -8.49
N TYR A 29 7.93 -0.19 -9.39
CA TYR A 29 8.42 0.77 -10.38
C TYR A 29 9.07 2.00 -9.73
N THR A 30 8.43 2.55 -8.71
CA THR A 30 8.94 3.73 -7.96
C THR A 30 10.26 3.41 -7.27
N VAL A 31 10.36 2.23 -6.65
CA VAL A 31 11.57 1.77 -5.96
C VAL A 31 12.70 1.48 -6.96
N ALA A 32 12.36 0.95 -8.14
CA ALA A 32 13.33 0.65 -9.20
C ALA A 32 14.04 1.89 -9.76
N GLN A 33 13.45 3.09 -9.60
CA GLN A 33 14.14 4.35 -9.94
C GLN A 33 15.34 4.64 -9.02
N GLY A 34 15.40 3.99 -7.87
CA GLY A 34 16.47 4.15 -6.88
C GLY A 34 16.24 5.30 -5.91
N LEU A 35 16.87 5.18 -4.74
CA LEU A 35 16.71 6.14 -3.64
C LEU A 35 17.21 7.54 -4.00
N ASP A 36 18.30 7.64 -4.75
CA ASP A 36 18.87 8.94 -5.13
C ASP A 36 17.92 9.71 -6.07
N ALA A 37 17.35 9.04 -7.08
CA ALA A 37 16.34 9.65 -7.95
C ALA A 37 15.08 10.02 -7.18
N TYR A 38 14.65 9.18 -6.24
CA TYR A 38 13.49 9.45 -5.38
C TYR A 38 13.70 10.67 -4.47
N LEU A 39 14.92 10.88 -3.97
CA LEU A 39 15.26 12.01 -3.08
C LEU A 39 15.70 13.27 -3.84
N ASP A 40 15.83 13.21 -5.17
CA ASP A 40 16.19 14.36 -5.99
C ASP A 40 15.26 15.57 -5.75
N GLU A 41 15.82 16.76 -5.51
CA GLU A 41 15.02 17.94 -5.17
C GLU A 41 14.30 18.54 -6.39
N GLY A 42 14.68 18.11 -7.60
CA GLY A 42 14.10 18.52 -8.86
C GLY A 42 12.67 17.99 -9.11
N PRO A 43 12.08 18.37 -10.25
CA PRO A 43 10.73 17.94 -10.62
C PRO A 43 10.56 16.42 -10.69
N ALA A 44 11.59 15.70 -11.16
CA ALA A 44 11.55 14.25 -11.28
C ALA A 44 11.43 13.57 -9.91
N GLY A 45 12.31 13.89 -8.96
CA GLY A 45 12.20 13.34 -7.60
C GLY A 45 10.91 13.75 -6.91
N ARG A 46 10.41 14.98 -7.12
CA ARG A 46 9.10 15.41 -6.59
C ARG A 46 7.95 14.54 -7.09
N VAL A 47 7.94 14.18 -8.37
CA VAL A 47 6.93 13.27 -8.95
C VAL A 47 7.02 11.89 -8.31
N LEU A 48 8.23 11.33 -8.15
CA LEU A 48 8.41 10.04 -7.50
C LEU A 48 7.94 10.04 -6.04
N ARG A 49 8.25 11.09 -5.29
CA ARG A 49 7.76 11.25 -3.91
C ARG A 49 6.25 11.38 -3.82
N ASN A 50 5.63 12.12 -4.75
CA ASN A 50 4.18 12.24 -4.82
C ASN A 50 3.53 10.88 -5.11
N ASN A 51 4.08 10.13 -6.07
CA ASN A 51 3.61 8.78 -6.39
C ASN A 51 3.73 7.86 -5.16
N GLY A 52 4.90 7.85 -4.52
CA GLY A 52 5.15 7.05 -3.32
C GLY A 52 4.16 7.32 -2.19
N ARG A 53 3.87 8.59 -1.92
CA ARG A 53 2.83 8.98 -0.94
C ARG A 53 1.45 8.47 -1.34
N GLN A 54 1.06 8.66 -2.61
CA GLN A 54 -0.24 8.27 -3.11
C GLN A 54 -0.47 6.76 -3.00
N ILE A 55 0.53 5.95 -3.37
CA ILE A 55 0.51 4.49 -3.24
C ILE A 55 0.24 4.07 -1.79
N LEU A 56 0.91 4.68 -0.81
CA LEU A 56 0.70 4.34 0.60
C LEU A 56 -0.70 4.71 1.09
N ILE A 57 -1.25 5.85 0.64
CA ILE A 57 -2.63 6.26 0.96
C ILE A 57 -3.62 5.26 0.39
N GLN A 58 -3.48 4.91 -0.89
CA GLN A 58 -4.39 3.98 -1.57
C GLN A 58 -4.32 2.58 -0.94
N THR A 59 -3.10 2.09 -0.67
CA THR A 59 -2.88 0.82 0.02
C THR A 59 -3.58 0.77 1.36
N ALA A 60 -3.36 1.79 2.22
CA ALA A 60 -4.02 1.88 3.52
C ALA A 60 -5.56 1.92 3.38
N THR A 61 -6.07 2.71 2.43
CA THR A 61 -7.50 2.88 2.19
C THR A 61 -8.18 1.58 1.75
N VAL A 62 -7.55 0.80 0.88
CA VAL A 62 -8.09 -0.50 0.45
C VAL A 62 -8.06 -1.52 1.58
N VAL A 63 -6.97 -1.56 2.36
CA VAL A 63 -6.82 -2.45 3.51
C VAL A 63 -7.86 -2.15 4.58
N GLU A 64 -8.15 -0.88 4.88
CA GLU A 64 -9.21 -0.50 5.82
C GLU A 64 -10.59 -1.04 5.41
N LYS A 65 -10.85 -1.11 4.10
CA LYS A 65 -12.12 -1.59 3.53
C LYS A 65 -12.24 -3.11 3.42
N LEU A 66 -11.19 -3.88 3.72
CA LEU A 66 -11.27 -5.34 3.76
C LEU A 66 -12.11 -5.80 4.96
N PRO A 67 -12.95 -6.84 4.82
CA PRO A 67 -13.72 -7.39 5.94
C PRO A 67 -12.83 -7.91 7.07
N GLU A 68 -13.30 -7.80 8.31
CA GLU A 68 -12.54 -8.26 9.49
C GLU A 68 -12.32 -9.78 9.51
N ASP A 69 -13.27 -10.56 8.98
CA ASP A 69 -13.13 -12.01 8.85
C ASP A 69 -11.98 -12.38 7.90
N PHE A 70 -11.83 -11.65 6.79
CA PHE A 70 -10.72 -11.82 5.86
C PHE A 70 -9.38 -11.47 6.52
N LYS A 71 -9.31 -10.35 7.24
CA LYS A 71 -8.10 -9.93 7.97
C LYS A 71 -7.70 -10.97 9.02
N ARG A 72 -8.67 -11.49 9.78
CA ARG A 72 -8.44 -12.55 10.78
C ARG A 72 -7.93 -13.86 10.16
N ALA A 73 -8.30 -14.16 8.93
CA ALA A 73 -7.80 -15.34 8.22
C ALA A 73 -6.33 -15.21 7.78
N HIS A 74 -5.76 -14.00 7.82
CA HIS A 74 -4.38 -13.73 7.44
C HIS A 74 -3.65 -13.00 8.59
N PRO A 75 -3.40 -13.68 9.71
CA PRO A 75 -2.84 -13.06 10.92
C PRO A 75 -1.38 -12.62 10.76
N ASP A 76 -0.66 -13.14 9.77
CA ASP A 76 0.73 -12.78 9.48
C ASP A 76 0.86 -11.40 8.83
N VAL A 77 -0.25 -10.81 8.39
CA VAL A 77 -0.28 -9.46 7.84
C VAL A 77 -0.46 -8.45 8.96
N GLU A 78 0.46 -7.50 9.05
CA GLU A 78 0.46 -6.40 10.03
C GLU A 78 -0.60 -5.33 9.72
N TRP A 79 -1.89 -5.70 9.73
CA TRP A 79 -3.02 -4.89 9.27
C TRP A 79 -3.06 -3.47 9.86
N VAL A 80 -2.89 -3.36 11.17
CA VAL A 80 -2.89 -2.06 11.87
C VAL A 80 -1.75 -1.17 11.39
N ARG A 81 -0.59 -1.75 11.11
CA ARG A 81 0.58 -1.02 10.62
C ARG A 81 0.36 -0.51 9.19
N ILE A 82 -0.29 -1.31 8.36
CA ILE A 82 -0.62 -0.96 6.97
C ILE A 82 -1.66 0.15 6.92
N ALA A 83 -2.76 0.02 7.66
CA ALA A 83 -3.80 1.06 7.73
C ALA A 83 -3.24 2.41 8.21
N ARG A 84 -2.29 2.39 9.14
CA ARG A 84 -1.62 3.61 9.67
C ARG A 84 -0.57 4.21 8.73
N MET A 85 -0.34 3.69 7.52
CA MET A 85 0.67 4.25 6.61
C MET A 85 0.36 5.67 6.16
N HIS A 86 -0.92 6.07 6.09
CA HIS A 86 -1.29 7.46 5.81
C HIS A 86 -0.76 8.45 6.87
N ASN A 87 -0.55 8.00 8.12
CA ASN A 87 0.02 8.84 9.18
C ASN A 87 1.48 9.23 8.90
N LEU A 88 2.21 8.43 8.11
CA LEU A 88 3.56 8.78 7.65
C LEU A 88 3.58 10.04 6.78
N ILE A 89 2.42 10.37 6.20
CA ILE A 89 2.22 11.50 5.28
C ILE A 89 1.59 12.67 6.04
N ALA A 90 0.65 12.37 6.95
CA ALA A 90 -0.08 13.38 7.73
C ALA A 90 0.75 14.02 8.86
N HIS A 91 1.70 13.29 9.44
CA HIS A 91 2.58 13.82 10.48
C HIS A 91 3.91 14.30 9.89
N HIS A 92 4.03 15.59 9.61
CA HIS A 92 5.10 16.50 10.07
C HIS A 92 5.05 17.82 9.29
N TYR A 93 4.88 18.91 10.03
CA TYR A 93 4.74 20.29 9.54
C TYR A 93 6.00 20.91 8.92
N ASP A 94 7.07 20.15 8.66
CA ASP A 94 8.25 20.72 7.97
C ASP A 94 8.81 19.85 6.83
N ARG A 95 8.88 18.51 6.93
CA ARG A 95 9.18 17.61 5.80
C ARG A 95 8.60 16.22 6.06
N VAL A 96 7.80 15.69 5.14
CA VAL A 96 7.49 14.25 5.10
C VAL A 96 8.82 13.50 5.10
N ASN A 97 8.98 12.47 5.94
CA ASN A 97 10.18 11.65 5.93
C ASN A 97 10.16 10.76 4.67
N ASP A 98 10.62 11.30 3.55
CA ASP A 98 10.60 10.67 2.25
C ASP A 98 11.39 9.34 2.23
N ARG A 99 12.43 9.23 3.06
CA ARG A 99 13.16 7.96 3.25
C ARG A 99 12.28 6.89 3.89
N LEU A 100 11.41 7.27 4.83
CA LEU A 100 10.47 6.36 5.48
C LEU A 100 9.37 5.92 4.51
N VAL A 101 8.87 6.83 3.67
CA VAL A 101 7.93 6.50 2.59
C VAL A 101 8.58 5.50 1.62
N PHE A 102 9.79 5.80 1.13
CA PHE A 102 10.52 4.89 0.24
C PHE A 102 10.75 3.51 0.87
N THR A 103 11.13 3.46 2.15
CA THR A 103 11.30 2.20 2.88
C THR A 103 10.00 1.41 2.97
N ALA A 104 8.87 2.08 3.17
CA ALA A 104 7.57 1.41 3.19
C ALA A 104 7.21 0.80 1.82
N LEU A 105 7.48 1.53 0.73
CA LEU A 105 7.30 1.00 -0.64
C LEU A 105 8.21 -0.20 -0.91
N ALA A 106 9.48 -0.12 -0.53
CA ALA A 106 10.48 -1.16 -0.82
C ALA A 106 10.35 -2.41 0.04
N GLN A 107 9.70 -2.32 1.21
CA GLN A 107 9.67 -3.42 2.18
C GLN A 107 8.25 -3.80 2.62
N ARG A 108 7.46 -2.84 3.11
CA ARG A 108 6.19 -3.14 3.77
C ARG A 108 5.10 -3.54 2.77
N VAL A 109 5.00 -2.82 1.65
CA VAL A 109 4.06 -3.15 0.57
C VAL A 109 4.32 -4.56 0.02
N PRO A 110 5.55 -4.92 -0.44
CA PRO A 110 5.79 -6.26 -0.96
C PRO A 110 5.63 -7.36 0.09
N GLN A 111 6.00 -7.12 1.36
CA GLN A 111 5.78 -8.10 2.45
C GLN A 111 4.29 -8.41 2.65
N MET A 112 3.43 -7.38 2.62
CA MET A 112 1.98 -7.56 2.70
C MET A 112 1.46 -8.36 1.51
N LEU A 113 1.88 -8.02 0.29
CA LEU A 113 1.43 -8.71 -0.92
C LEU A 113 1.86 -10.18 -0.91
N GLN A 114 3.09 -10.47 -0.49
CA GLN A 114 3.60 -11.84 -0.34
C GLN A 114 2.78 -12.64 0.67
N ALA A 115 2.46 -12.06 1.83
CA ALA A 115 1.65 -12.71 2.86
C ALA A 115 0.19 -12.96 2.40
N LEU A 116 -0.30 -12.20 1.42
CA LEU A 116 -1.60 -12.41 0.78
C LEU A 116 -1.54 -13.33 -0.45
N GLY A 117 -0.35 -13.83 -0.82
CA GLY A 117 -0.16 -14.64 -2.02
C GLY A 117 -0.37 -13.88 -3.33
N ILE A 118 -0.26 -12.55 -3.30
CA ILE A 118 -0.43 -11.68 -4.47
C ILE A 118 0.94 -11.49 -5.15
N VAL A 119 0.98 -11.67 -6.46
CA VAL A 119 2.17 -11.38 -7.28
C VAL A 119 2.07 -9.96 -7.82
N ALA A 120 3.11 -9.16 -7.58
CA ALA A 120 3.28 -7.79 -8.06
C ALA A 120 4.72 -7.53 -8.50
#